data_AF-A0A1A0L567-F1
#
_entry.id   AF-A0A1A0L567-F1
#
_cell.length_a   1.000
_cell.length_b   1.000
_cell.length_c   1.000
_cell.angle_alpha   90.00
_cell.angle_beta   90.00
_cell.angle_gamma   90.00
#
_symmetry.space_group_name_H-M   'P 1'
#
loop_
_entity.id
_entity.type
_entity.pdbx_description
1 polymer ?
#
loop_
_entity_poly.entity_id
_entity_poly.type
_entity_poly.pdbx_seq_one_letter_code
_entity_poly.pdbx_strand_id
1 'polypeptide(L)'
;MTTKRKPSGVTGAALRRHYTDWAREEGVDLDPSDHALIERLAVATDLARKLESSIAKTGPVVITPVTGAEKPNPLLPSLRGQTELAAKLIHTLDRRISDAASGTPAHTGGVQPFTVRGQYDNTAKTGTTDDDAVSIARKPSRTRPKKRT
;
A
#
# COMPACT_ATOMS: atom_id res chain seq x y z
N MET A 1 -13.16 -21.21 5.19
CA MET A 1 -12.80 -19.79 5.09
C MET A 1 -13.95 -18.96 5.63
N THR A 2 -13.78 -18.41 6.82
CA THR A 2 -14.73 -17.48 7.43
C THR A 2 -14.70 -16.15 6.68
N THR A 3 -15.86 -15.54 6.45
CA THR A 3 -15.94 -14.20 5.84
C THR A 3 -15.22 -13.20 6.74
N LYS A 4 -14.14 -12.58 6.24
CA LYS A 4 -13.34 -11.59 6.96
C LYS A 4 -14.24 -10.52 7.57
N ARG A 5 -14.27 -10.44 8.90
CA ARG A 5 -15.02 -9.42 9.62
C ARG A 5 -14.39 -8.05 9.39
N LYS A 6 -15.21 -7.00 9.36
CA LYS A 6 -14.68 -5.63 9.35
C LYS A 6 -14.25 -5.26 10.77
N PRO A 7 -13.14 -4.50 10.94
CA PRO A 7 -12.76 -4.01 12.27
C PRO A 7 -13.88 -3.12 12.84
N SER A 8 -14.13 -3.24 14.15
CA SER A 8 -15.18 -2.48 14.87
C SER A 8 -14.86 -1.00 15.05
N GLY A 9 -13.70 -0.54 14.59
CA GLY A 9 -13.28 0.85 14.62
C GLY A 9 -11.94 1.08 13.93
N VAL A 10 -11.55 2.35 13.86
CA VAL A 10 -10.30 2.82 13.20
C VAL A 10 -9.26 3.31 14.22
N THR A 11 -9.27 2.79 15.45
CA THR A 11 -8.18 3.04 16.43
C THR A 11 -7.12 1.96 16.31
N GLY A 12 -5.89 2.26 16.74
CA GLY A 12 -4.84 1.25 16.82
C GLY A 12 -5.22 0.08 17.71
N ALA A 13 -5.89 0.34 18.85
CA ALA A 13 -6.40 -0.71 19.73
C ALA A 13 -7.48 -1.59 19.06
N ALA A 14 -8.38 -1.01 18.26
CA ALA A 14 -9.40 -1.76 17.54
C ALA A 14 -8.78 -2.63 16.45
N LEU A 15 -7.80 -2.11 15.71
CA LEU A 15 -7.08 -2.86 14.69
C LEU A 15 -6.25 -4.00 15.30
N ARG A 16 -5.58 -3.75 16.43
CA ARG A 16 -4.85 -4.79 17.15
C ARG A 16 -5.77 -5.95 17.51
N ARG A 17 -6.89 -5.66 18.19
CA ARG A 17 -7.89 -6.67 18.55
C ARG A 17 -8.42 -7.40 17.33
N HIS A 18 -8.76 -6.67 16.27
CA HIS A 18 -9.27 -7.26 15.03
C HIS A 18 -8.32 -8.32 14.45
N TYR A 19 -7.03 -8.02 14.32
CA TYR A 19 -6.07 -8.96 13.75
C TYR A 19 -5.73 -10.12 14.69
N THR A 20 -5.67 -9.88 16.01
CA THR A 20 -5.46 -10.98 16.98
C THR A 20 -6.65 -11.92 17.05
N ASP A 21 -7.87 -11.38 16.99
CA ASP A 21 -9.09 -12.18 17.03
C ASP A 21 -9.26 -12.96 15.72
N TRP A 22 -8.97 -12.33 14.57
CA TRP A 22 -9.03 -13.01 13.27
C TRP A 22 -8.03 -14.17 13.18
N ALA A 23 -6.77 -13.97 13.59
CA ALA A 23 -5.79 -15.05 13.60
C ALA A 23 -6.23 -16.21 14.51
N ARG A 24 -6.78 -15.91 15.69
CA ARG A 24 -7.34 -16.93 16.59
C ARG A 24 -8.53 -17.67 15.97
N GLU A 25 -9.44 -16.96 15.30
CA GLU A 25 -10.60 -17.56 14.62
C GLU A 25 -10.19 -18.50 13.48
N GLU A 26 -9.11 -18.19 12.76
CA GLU A 26 -8.55 -19.05 11.70
C GLU A 26 -7.59 -20.13 12.24
N GLY A 27 -7.34 -20.17 13.55
CA GLY A 27 -6.39 -21.12 14.15
C GLY A 27 -4.92 -20.89 13.74
N VAL A 28 -4.58 -19.65 13.36
CA VAL A 28 -3.23 -19.25 12.94
C VAL A 28 -2.45 -18.72 14.16
N ASP A 29 -1.29 -19.31 14.43
CA ASP A 29 -0.33 -18.75 15.37
C ASP A 29 0.44 -17.59 14.74
N LEU A 30 0.35 -16.42 15.38
CA LEU A 30 1.07 -15.23 14.97
C LEU A 30 2.53 -15.32 15.40
N ASP A 31 3.46 -15.11 14.47
CA ASP A 31 4.86 -15.05 14.80
C ASP A 31 5.24 -13.66 15.40
N PRO A 32 6.44 -13.51 15.98
CA PRO A 32 6.87 -12.22 16.53
C PRO A 32 6.91 -11.08 15.49
N SER A 33 7.12 -11.40 14.21
CA SER A 33 7.10 -10.42 13.11
C SER A 33 5.68 -9.93 12.83
N ASP A 34 4.68 -10.82 12.86
CA ASP A 34 3.27 -10.46 12.75
C ASP A 34 2.83 -9.56 13.91
N HIS A 35 3.24 -9.89 15.13
CA HIS A 35 3.01 -9.01 16.28
C HIS A 35 3.62 -7.62 16.08
N ALA A 36 4.86 -7.54 15.59
CA ALA A 36 5.49 -6.26 15.31
C ALA A 36 4.78 -5.46 14.20
N LEU A 37 4.26 -6.14 13.16
CA LEU A 37 3.47 -5.51 12.11
C LEU A 37 2.14 -4.96 12.62
N ILE A 38 1.45 -5.71 13.50
CA ILE A 38 0.20 -5.27 14.15
C ILE A 38 0.46 -4.05 15.04
N GLU A 39 1.54 -4.06 15.84
CA GLU A 39 1.93 -2.91 16.65
C GLU A 39 2.24 -1.68 15.80
N ARG A 40 2.99 -1.85 14.71
CA ARG A 40 3.32 -0.75 13.80
C ARG A 40 2.08 -0.19 13.10
N LEU A 41 1.13 -1.05 12.73
CA LEU A 41 -0.15 -0.63 12.16
C LEU A 41 -0.95 0.20 13.18
N ALA A 42 -1.00 -0.25 14.43
CA ALA A 42 -1.70 0.46 15.50
C ALA A 42 -1.12 1.87 15.69
N VAL A 43 0.21 1.97 15.80
CA VAL A 43 0.91 3.26 15.95
C VAL A 43 0.68 4.16 14.73
N ALA A 44 0.82 3.66 13.51
CA ALA A 44 0.62 4.45 12.30
C ALA A 44 -0.81 5.01 12.22
N THR A 45 -1.81 4.20 12.59
CA THR A 45 -3.22 4.60 12.58
C THR A 45 -3.51 5.69 13.62
N ASP A 46 -3.01 5.52 14.85
CA ASP A 46 -3.23 6.52 15.91
C ASP A 46 -2.49 7.84 15.60
N LEU A 47 -1.29 7.76 15.00
CA LEU A 47 -0.58 8.94 14.52
C LEU A 47 -1.33 9.64 13.37
N ALA A 48 -1.85 8.90 12.40
CA ALA A 48 -2.66 9.47 11.32
C ALA A 48 -3.86 10.22 11.88
N ARG A 49 -4.58 9.63 12.84
CA ARG A 49 -5.72 10.29 13.51
C ARG A 49 -5.33 11.54 14.28
N LYS A 50 -4.18 11.52 14.96
CA LYS A 50 -3.66 12.69 15.67
C LYS A 50 -3.34 13.82 14.69
N LEU A 51 -2.71 13.50 13.56
CA LEU A 51 -2.40 14.45 12.49
C LEU A 51 -3.67 15.01 11.87
N GLU A 52 -4.64 14.16 11.54
CA GLU A 52 -5.94 14.56 10.99
C GLU A 52 -6.68 15.49 11.96
N SER A 53 -6.71 15.15 13.26
CA SER A 53 -7.30 16.00 14.30
C SER A 53 -6.58 17.35 14.42
N SER A 54 -5.26 17.38 14.24
CA SER A 54 -4.48 18.62 14.26
C SER A 54 -4.76 19.49 13.02
N ILE A 55 -4.88 18.87 11.84
CA ILE A 55 -5.19 19.55 10.59
C ILE A 55 -6.63 20.08 10.63
N ALA A 56 -7.59 19.32 11.17
CA ALA A 56 -8.96 19.76 11.34
C ALA A 56 -9.07 21.02 12.22
N LYS A 57 -8.20 21.15 13.23
CA LYS A 57 -8.12 22.35 14.09
C LYS A 57 -7.43 23.54 13.44
N THR A 58 -6.40 23.31 12.64
CA THR A 58 -5.55 24.36 12.06
C THR A 58 -5.95 24.78 10.65
N GLY A 59 -6.78 23.96 9.98
CA GLY A 59 -7.13 24.12 8.58
C GLY A 59 -6.12 23.46 7.62
N PRO A 60 -6.52 23.19 6.37
CA PRO A 60 -5.64 22.62 5.34
C PRO A 60 -4.60 23.64 4.82
N VAL A 61 -4.82 24.92 5.07
CA VAL A 61 -3.93 26.04 4.72
C VAL A 61 -3.58 26.79 6.00
N VAL A 62 -2.30 27.08 6.18
CA VAL A 62 -1.79 27.83 7.33
C VAL A 62 -1.23 29.15 6.84
N ILE A 63 -1.59 30.23 7.53
CA ILE A 63 -1.05 31.57 7.26
C ILE A 63 0.25 31.72 8.05
N THR A 64 1.33 32.01 7.33
CA THR A 64 2.64 32.25 7.95
C THR A 64 2.62 33.55 8.77
N PRO A 65 3.02 33.55 10.06
CA PRO A 65 2.94 34.74 10.91
C PRO A 65 3.82 35.89 10.42
N VAL A 66 4.93 35.59 9.75
CA VAL A 66 5.96 36.56 9.37
C VAL A 66 5.65 37.25 8.05
N THR A 67 5.13 36.52 7.06
CA THR A 67 4.93 37.05 5.70
C THR A 67 3.45 37.15 5.30
N GLY A 68 2.52 36.69 6.15
CA GLY A 68 1.08 36.63 5.82
C GLY A 68 0.75 35.69 4.66
N ALA A 69 1.74 34.95 4.16
CA ALA A 69 1.59 34.07 3.01
C ALA A 69 0.85 32.79 3.40
N GLU A 70 -0.12 32.41 2.58
CA GLU A 70 -0.84 31.14 2.67
C GLU A 70 0.05 30.00 2.17
N LYS A 71 0.25 28.99 3.02
CA LYS A 71 0.98 27.77 2.65
C LYS A 71 0.15 26.53 3.00
N PRO A 72 0.28 25.43 2.23
CA PRO A 72 -0.30 24.16 2.61
C PRO A 72 0.15 23.75 4.01
N ASN A 73 -0.75 23.16 4.79
CA ASN A 73 -0.44 22.71 6.14
C ASN A 73 0.73 21.70 6.11
N PRO A 74 1.83 21.96 6.85
CA PRO A 74 3.02 21.11 6.83
C PRO A 74 2.77 19.69 7.37
N LEU A 75 1.63 19.45 8.04
CA LEU A 75 1.24 18.13 8.52
C LEU A 75 0.63 17.24 7.43
N LEU A 76 0.20 17.80 6.28
CA LEU A 76 -0.44 17.05 5.20
C LEU A 76 0.46 15.94 4.62
N PRO A 77 1.76 16.18 4.31
CA PRO A 77 2.64 15.11 3.83
C PRO A 77 2.81 13.99 4.86
N SER A 78 2.92 14.34 6.14
CA SER A 78 3.04 13.37 7.24
C SER A 78 1.78 12.52 7.37
N LEU A 79 0.60 13.13 7.30
CA LEU A 79 -0.68 12.41 7.32
C LEU A 79 -0.74 11.40 6.16
N ARG A 80 -0.43 11.84 4.94
CA ARG A 80 -0.38 10.97 3.77
C ARG A 80 0.58 9.79 3.96
N GLY A 81 1.78 10.05 4.49
CA GLY A 81 2.76 9.00 4.77
C GLY A 81 2.26 7.95 5.75
N GLN A 82 1.58 8.36 6.83
CA GLN A 82 1.00 7.42 7.80
C GLN A 82 -0.17 6.63 7.20
N THR A 83 -1.03 7.26 6.41
CA THR A 83 -2.14 6.58 5.74
C THR A 83 -1.65 5.54 4.73
N GLU A 84 -0.64 5.87 3.93
CA GLU A 84 -0.03 4.94 2.98
C GLU A 84 0.68 3.78 3.70
N LEU A 85 1.36 4.05 4.81
CA LEU A 85 1.99 3.01 5.63
C LEU A 85 0.94 2.07 6.22
N ALA A 86 -0.15 2.60 6.79
CA ALA A 86 -1.24 1.80 7.34
C ALA A 86 -1.88 0.90 6.27
N ALA A 87 -2.14 1.43 5.07
CA ALA A 87 -2.69 0.65 3.96
C ALA A 87 -1.78 -0.51 3.54
N LYS A 88 -0.46 -0.28 3.46
CA LYS A 88 0.52 -1.33 3.15
C LYS A 88 0.58 -2.41 4.23
N LEU A 89 0.54 -2.02 5.50
CA LEU A 89 0.56 -2.95 6.63
C LEU A 89 -0.71 -3.80 6.67
N ILE A 90 -1.89 -3.19 6.45
CA ILE A 90 -3.17 -3.91 6.33
C ILE A 90 -3.08 -4.97 5.22
N HIS A 91 -2.64 -4.58 4.02
CA HIS A 91 -2.51 -5.52 2.90
C HIS A 91 -1.54 -6.67 3.21
N THR A 92 -0.42 -6.36 3.87
CA THR A 92 0.58 -7.37 4.24
C THR A 92 0.05 -8.35 5.28
N LEU A 93 -0.59 -7.86 6.34
CA LEU A 93 -1.18 -8.70 7.39
C LEU A 93 -2.33 -9.56 6.84
N ASP A 94 -3.19 -8.97 6.01
CA ASP A 94 -4.28 -9.68 5.36
C ASP A 94 -3.77 -10.87 4.55
N ARG A 95 -2.72 -10.64 3.76
CA ARG A 95 -2.09 -11.68 2.96
C ARG A 95 -1.46 -12.75 3.84
N ARG A 96 -0.67 -12.38 4.85
CA ARG A 96 0.01 -13.35 5.72
C ARG A 96 -0.97 -14.26 6.46
N ILE A 97 -2.05 -13.71 7.03
CA ILE A 97 -3.06 -14.50 7.73
C ILE A 97 -3.84 -15.37 6.74
N SER A 98 -4.18 -14.86 5.56
CA SER A 98 -4.89 -15.65 4.53
C SER A 98 -4.03 -16.79 3.98
N ASP A 99 -2.76 -16.52 3.70
CA ASP A 99 -1.80 -17.52 3.21
C ASP A 99 -1.61 -18.61 4.28
N ALA A 100 -1.42 -18.22 5.55
CA ALA A 100 -1.30 -19.17 6.68
C ALA A 100 -2.57 -20.01 6.87
N ALA A 101 -3.75 -19.40 6.84
CA ALA A 101 -5.03 -20.09 6.99
C ALA A 101 -5.35 -21.04 5.83
N SER A 102 -4.84 -20.75 4.62
CA SER A 102 -5.07 -21.57 3.43
C SER A 102 -4.24 -22.86 3.39
N GLY A 103 -3.27 -23.03 4.30
CA GLY A 103 -2.31 -24.15 4.30
C GLY A 103 -1.43 -24.21 3.04
N THR A 104 -1.52 -23.20 2.16
CA THR A 104 -0.72 -23.12 0.94
C THR A 104 0.57 -22.40 1.28
N PRO A 105 1.75 -23.03 1.09
CA PRO A 105 3.01 -22.36 1.40
C PRO A 105 3.13 -21.09 0.54
N ALA A 106 3.33 -19.95 1.21
CA ALA A 106 3.37 -18.59 0.64
C ALA A 106 4.46 -18.37 -0.45
N HIS A 107 5.21 -19.43 -0.80
CA HIS A 107 6.31 -19.44 -1.76
C HIS A 107 6.21 -20.63 -2.72
N THR A 108 5.19 -20.66 -3.57
CA THR A 108 5.14 -21.54 -4.76
C THR A 108 5.40 -20.80 -6.08
N GLY A 109 5.93 -19.57 -6.02
CA GLY A 109 6.23 -18.75 -7.20
C GLY A 109 7.54 -17.96 -7.13
N GLY A 110 8.40 -18.26 -6.15
CA GLY A 110 9.74 -17.67 -6.08
C GLY A 110 10.71 -18.46 -6.95
N VAL A 111 11.32 -17.81 -7.94
CA VAL A 111 12.54 -18.33 -8.58
C VAL A 111 13.54 -18.59 -7.45
N GLN A 112 14.08 -19.81 -7.35
CA GLN A 112 14.99 -20.15 -6.27
C GLN A 112 16.17 -19.16 -6.24
N PRO A 113 16.66 -18.79 -5.04
CA PRO A 113 17.92 -18.06 -4.96
C PRO A 113 18.98 -18.86 -5.73
N PHE A 114 19.77 -18.19 -6.55
CA PHE A 114 20.76 -18.75 -7.49
C PHE A 114 20.24 -19.36 -8.80
N THR A 115 18.92 -19.37 -9.05
CA THR A 115 18.46 -19.63 -10.42
C THR A 115 18.74 -18.39 -11.27
N VAL A 116 19.69 -18.51 -12.20
CA VAL A 116 20.00 -17.48 -13.18
C VAL A 116 18.71 -17.16 -13.95
N ARG A 117 18.19 -15.93 -13.82
CA ARG A 117 17.19 -15.42 -14.77
C ARG A 117 17.81 -15.58 -16.15
N GLY A 118 17.15 -16.37 -17.01
CA GLY A 118 17.64 -16.72 -18.34
C GLY A 118 18.35 -15.54 -19.01
N GLN A 119 19.53 -15.84 -19.55
CA GLN A 119 20.37 -14.92 -20.31
C GLN A 119 19.50 -14.21 -21.36
N TYR A 120 19.55 -12.88 -21.41
CA TYR A 120 18.96 -12.13 -22.51
C TYR A 120 19.79 -12.41 -23.76
N ASP A 121 19.48 -13.49 -24.47
CA ASP A 121 19.98 -13.71 -25.81
C ASP A 121 19.33 -12.68 -26.73
N ASN A 122 20.06 -11.58 -26.95
CA ASN A 122 19.71 -10.52 -27.89
C ASN A 122 19.88 -10.96 -29.36
N THR A 123 19.51 -12.19 -29.70
CA THR A 123 19.71 -12.77 -31.03
C THR A 123 18.65 -13.82 -31.38
N ALA A 124 17.36 -13.46 -31.32
CA ALA A 124 16.34 -14.18 -32.09
C ALA A 124 15.14 -13.27 -32.40
N LYS A 125 15.22 -12.63 -33.58
CA LYS A 125 14.13 -12.18 -34.47
C LYS A 125 12.73 -12.00 -33.86
N THR A 126 12.37 -10.72 -33.77
CA THR A 126 11.00 -10.20 -33.91
C THR A 126 10.24 -10.90 -35.04
N GLY A 127 9.16 -11.61 -34.68
CA GLY A 127 8.21 -12.22 -35.59
C GLY A 127 6.94 -12.56 -34.81
N THR A 128 5.99 -11.65 -34.85
CA THR A 128 4.62 -11.74 -34.36
C THR A 128 3.93 -13.03 -34.82
N THR A 129 3.22 -13.70 -33.92
CA THR A 129 1.88 -14.23 -34.22
C THR A 129 1.03 -14.12 -32.97
N ASP A 130 -0.10 -13.47 -33.17
CA ASP A 130 -1.09 -13.02 -32.20
C ASP A 130 -1.79 -14.20 -31.52
N ASP A 131 -2.06 -14.07 -30.22
CA ASP A 131 -3.43 -14.09 -29.71
C ASP A 131 -3.48 -13.47 -28.29
N ASP A 132 -4.23 -12.36 -28.21
CA ASP A 132 -4.76 -11.68 -27.02
C ASP A 132 -3.83 -11.00 -26.00
N ALA A 133 -2.95 -10.10 -26.48
CA ALA A 133 -2.44 -9.01 -25.63
C ALA A 133 -2.79 -7.64 -26.23
N VAL A 134 -4.01 -7.15 -25.93
CA VAL A 134 -4.40 -5.76 -26.23
C VAL A 134 -3.57 -4.81 -25.37
N SER A 135 -2.44 -4.38 -25.93
CA SER A 135 -1.65 -3.28 -25.39
C SER A 135 -2.42 -1.97 -25.65
N ILE A 136 -2.84 -1.31 -24.56
CA ILE A 136 -3.51 -0.01 -24.63
C ILE A 136 -2.54 1.02 -25.21
N ALA A 137 -2.74 1.38 -26.48
CA ALA A 137 -1.96 2.41 -27.16
C ALA A 137 -2.13 3.77 -26.46
N ARG A 138 -1.05 4.32 -25.90
CA ARG A 138 -1.02 5.73 -25.46
C ARG A 138 -1.08 6.64 -26.68
N LYS A 139 -2.10 7.47 -26.78
CA LYS A 139 -2.20 8.53 -27.80
C LYS A 139 -0.98 9.47 -27.69
N PRO A 140 -0.26 9.76 -28.79
CA PRO A 140 0.76 10.79 -28.79
C PRO A 140 0.12 12.18 -28.63
N SER A 141 0.76 13.03 -27.82
CA SER A 141 0.36 14.43 -27.60
C SER A 141 0.48 15.22 -28.91
N ARG A 142 -0.59 15.93 -29.31
CA ARG A 142 -0.59 16.80 -30.49
C ARG A 142 0.41 17.94 -30.28
N THR A 143 1.50 17.93 -31.05
CA THR A 143 2.37 19.10 -31.23
C THR A 143 1.61 20.20 -31.99
N ARG A 144 1.77 21.44 -31.50
CA ARG A 144 1.10 22.65 -32.00
C ARG A 144 1.69 23.06 -33.36
N PRO A 145 0.89 23.39 -34.38
CA PRO A 145 1.43 23.78 -35.69
C PRO A 145 2.14 25.15 -35.61
N LYS A 146 3.35 25.23 -36.18
CA LYS A 146 4.10 26.47 -36.40
C LYS A 146 3.36 27.35 -37.40
N LYS A 147 3.11 28.61 -37.00
CA LYS A 147 2.67 29.71 -37.87
C LYS A 147 3.77 29.94 -38.92
N ARG A 148 3.45 29.83 -40.22
CA ARG A 148 4.30 30.39 -41.28
C ARG A 148 3.88 31.85 -41.49
N THR A 149 4.91 32.66 -41.68
CA THR A 149 4.93 34.09 -42.08
C THR A 149 4.01 34.41 -43.22
#